data_AF-A0A1Z4NCQ4-F1
#
_entry.id   AF-A0A1Z4NCQ4-F1
#
_cell.length_a   1.000
_cell.length_b   1.000
_cell.length_c   1.000
_cell.angle_alpha   90.00
_cell.angle_beta   90.00
_cell.angle_gamma   90.00
#
_symmetry.space_group_name_H-M   'P 1'
#
loop_
_entity.id
_entity.type
_entity.pdbx_description
1 polymer ?
#
loop_
_entity_poly.entity_id
_entity_poly.type
_entity_poly.pdbx_seq_one_letter_code
_entity_poly.pdbx_strand_id
1 'polypeptide(L)'
;MALSNFKSVGEVLKEYQVTFREANLITEVPFHIPDYFRADLEIVMREGVVDNSEFAICENLIYPVLKEVWKIYSSKFTLWSHQSLNCDQKLSGYPNIY
;
A
#
# COMPACT_ATOMS: atom_id res chain seq x y z
N MET A 1 -10.29 27.15 0.23
CA MET A 1 -9.07 27.51 0.98
C MET A 1 -7.94 26.63 0.48
N ALA A 2 -6.80 27.22 0.14
CA ALA A 2 -5.64 26.44 -0.32
C ALA A 2 -4.92 25.82 0.88
N LEU A 3 -4.40 24.59 0.73
CA LEU A 3 -3.57 23.90 1.73
C LEU A 3 -2.38 24.75 2.22
N SER A 4 -1.94 25.71 1.41
CA SER A 4 -0.90 26.70 1.73
C SER A 4 -1.22 27.66 2.89
N ASN A 5 -2.47 27.68 3.37
CA ASN A 5 -2.87 28.59 4.47
C ASN A 5 -2.59 28.00 5.86
N PHE A 6 -2.30 26.71 5.97
CA PHE A 6 -1.98 26.07 7.25
C PHE A 6 -0.46 26.06 7.45
N LYS A 7 0.00 26.58 8.58
CA LYS A 7 1.43 26.68 8.92
C LYS A 7 1.96 25.40 9.54
N SER A 8 1.08 24.53 10.02
CA SER A 8 1.45 23.24 10.59
C SER A 8 0.32 22.22 10.44
N VAL A 9 0.68 20.93 10.49
CA VAL A 9 -0.29 19.82 10.53
C VAL A 9 -1.24 19.95 11.72
N GLY A 10 -0.76 20.49 12.85
CA GLY A 10 -1.59 20.71 14.05
C GLY A 10 -2.74 21.71 13.84
N GLU A 11 -2.53 22.75 13.04
CA GLU A 11 -3.61 23.70 12.69
C GLU A 11 -4.68 23.02 11.84
N VAL A 12 -4.28 22.14 10.91
CA VAL A 12 -5.21 21.34 10.11
C VAL A 12 -6.03 20.41 11.02
N LEU A 13 -5.37 19.65 11.90
CA LEU A 13 -6.06 18.72 12.80
C LEU A 13 -7.09 19.43 13.70
N LYS A 14 -6.77 20.64 14.17
CA LYS A 14 -7.66 21.44 15.02
C LYS A 14 -8.86 22.01 14.25
N GLU A 15 -8.63 22.59 13.07
CA GLU A 15 -9.69 23.17 12.22
C GLU A 15 -10.70 22.10 11.80
N TYR A 16 -10.21 20.93 11.37
CA TYR A 16 -11.03 19.81 10.92
C TYR A 16 -11.49 18.88 12.06
N GLN A 17 -11.17 19.23 13.32
CA GLN A 17 -11.53 18.46 14.51
C GLN A 17 -11.17 16.96 14.38
N VAL A 18 -10.03 16.67 13.78
CA VAL A 18 -9.58 15.29 13.55
C VAL A 18 -9.20 14.68 14.90
N THR A 19 -9.96 13.68 15.32
CA THR A 19 -9.69 12.94 16.55
C THR A 19 -8.97 11.63 16.25
N PHE A 20 -7.92 11.32 17.00
CA PHE A 20 -7.26 10.01 16.94
C PHE A 20 -8.07 8.98 17.72
N ARG A 21 -8.33 7.82 17.11
CA ARG A 21 -8.91 6.66 17.78
C ARG A 21 -8.12 5.43 17.40
N GLU A 22 -7.54 4.79 18.40
CA GLU A 22 -6.99 3.45 18.23
C GLU A 22 -8.13 2.43 18.27
N ALA A 23 -8.28 1.68 17.19
CA ALA A 23 -9.27 0.62 17.07
C ALA A 23 -8.73 -0.48 16.16
N ASN A 24 -9.07 -1.73 16.47
CA ASN A 24 -8.83 -2.86 15.58
C ASN A 24 -9.81 -2.76 14.41
N LEU A 25 -9.40 -2.09 13.34
CA LEU A 25 -10.18 -1.95 12.10
C LEU A 25 -9.98 -3.12 11.15
N ILE A 26 -8.90 -3.89 11.34
CA ILE A 26 -8.58 -5.06 10.53
C ILE A 26 -9.37 -6.24 11.06
N THR A 27 -10.21 -6.81 10.20
CA THR A 27 -10.93 -8.06 10.47
C THR A 27 -10.36 -9.15 9.59
N GLU A 28 -10.08 -10.32 10.16
CA GLU A 28 -9.64 -11.47 9.38
C GLU A 28 -10.77 -11.95 8.48
N VAL A 29 -10.46 -12.12 7.19
CA VAL A 29 -11.39 -12.64 6.20
C VAL A 29 -10.79 -13.94 5.64
N PRO A 30 -11.59 -15.02 5.53
CA PRO A 30 -11.11 -16.24 4.90
C PRO A 30 -10.63 -15.96 3.47
N PHE A 31 -9.37 -16.30 3.19
CA PHE A 31 -8.78 -16.19 1.86
C PHE A 31 -8.08 -17.49 1.52
N HIS A 32 -8.47 -18.11 0.41
CA HIS A 32 -7.80 -19.31 -0.07
C HIS A 32 -6.49 -18.92 -0.76
N ILE A 33 -5.37 -19.37 -0.20
CA ILE A 33 -4.04 -19.19 -0.77
C ILE A 33 -3.71 -20.44 -1.60
N PRO A 34 -3.51 -20.33 -2.92
CA PRO A 34 -3.12 -21.47 -3.74
C PRO A 34 -1.79 -22.07 -3.29
N ASP A 35 -1.69 -23.41 -3.26
CA ASP A 35 -0.49 -24.12 -2.81
C ASP A 35 0.76 -23.74 -3.63
N TYR A 36 0.58 -23.53 -4.94
CA TYR A 36 1.65 -23.07 -5.82
C TYR A 36 2.22 -21.71 -5.38
N PHE A 37 1.35 -20.74 -5.05
CA PHE A 37 1.81 -19.41 -4.62
C PHE A 37 2.54 -19.48 -3.29
N ARG A 38 2.04 -20.31 -2.36
CA ARG A 38 2.71 -20.53 -1.07
C ARG A 38 4.12 -21.10 -1.26
N ALA A 39 4.25 -22.14 -2.09
CA ALA A 39 5.54 -22.77 -2.35
C ALA A 39 6.52 -21.81 -3.04
N ASP A 40 6.04 -21.02 -4.02
CA ASP A 40 6.84 -20.02 -4.71
C ASP A 40 7.34 -18.93 -3.74
N LEU A 41 6.44 -18.39 -2.91
CA LEU A 41 6.79 -17.38 -1.91
C LEU A 41 7.81 -17.92 -0.89
N GLU A 42 7.68 -19.17 -0.45
CA GLU A 42 8.66 -19.81 0.44
C GLU A 42 10.03 -19.96 -0.21
N ILE A 43 10.09 -20.27 -1.51
CA ILE A 43 11.35 -20.33 -2.27
C ILE A 43 11.96 -18.93 -2.38
N VAL A 44 11.18 -17.92 -2.78
CA VAL A 44 11.64 -16.53 -2.89
C VAL A 44 12.13 -16.01 -1.54
N MET A 45 11.47 -16.38 -0.45
CA MET A 45 11.86 -15.94 0.89
C MET A 45 13.12 -16.61 1.42
N ARG A 46 13.43 -17.83 0.96
CA ARG A 46 14.61 -18.58 1.38
C ARG A 46 15.83 -18.31 0.52
N GLU A 47 15.63 -18.27 -0.80
CA GLU A 47 16.72 -18.20 -1.79
C GLU A 47 16.88 -16.79 -2.38
N GLY A 48 15.83 -15.99 -2.36
CA GLY A 48 15.82 -14.64 -2.89
C GLY A 48 16.37 -13.62 -1.89
N VAL A 49 16.84 -12.50 -2.44
CA VAL A 49 17.29 -11.36 -1.64
C VAL A 49 16.07 -10.48 -1.36
N VAL A 50 15.35 -10.76 -0.28
CA VAL A 50 14.09 -10.05 0.04
C VAL A 50 14.28 -8.94 1.07
N ASP A 51 15.22 -9.08 2.00
CA ASP A 51 15.43 -8.19 3.15
C ASP A 51 16.56 -7.15 2.96
N ASN A 52 17.17 -7.12 1.78
CA ASN A 52 18.36 -6.30 1.51
C ASN A 52 18.05 -4.81 1.21
N SER A 53 16.86 -4.51 0.72
CA SER A 53 16.43 -3.14 0.46
C SER A 53 14.92 -3.04 0.44
N GLU A 54 14.40 -1.83 0.65
CA GLU A 54 12.97 -1.55 0.51
C GLU A 54 12.44 -1.99 -0.86
N PHE A 55 13.17 -1.72 -1.95
CA PHE A 55 12.81 -2.15 -3.30
C PHE A 55 12.70 -3.67 -3.39
N ALA A 56 13.64 -4.39 -2.81
CA ALA A 56 13.61 -5.86 -2.76
C ALA A 56 12.41 -6.39 -1.98
N ILE A 57 12.04 -5.76 -0.86
CA ILE A 57 10.83 -6.11 -0.09
C ILE A 57 9.56 -5.84 -0.91
N CYS A 58 9.49 -4.66 -1.54
CA CYS A 58 8.36 -4.24 -2.37
C CYS A 58 8.12 -5.22 -3.53
N GLU A 59 9.19 -5.62 -4.22
CA GLU A 59 9.09 -6.45 -5.42
C GLU A 59 8.95 -7.95 -5.12
N ASN A 60 9.63 -8.46 -4.08
CA ASN A 60 9.68 -9.90 -3.82
C ASN A 60 8.69 -10.37 -2.75
N LEU A 61 8.10 -9.46 -1.96
CA LEU A 61 7.13 -9.81 -0.92
C LEU A 61 5.81 -9.06 -1.08
N ILE A 62 5.83 -7.73 -1.03
CA ILE A 62 4.60 -6.93 -0.96
C ILE A 62 3.81 -7.05 -2.26
N TYR A 63 4.45 -6.80 -3.40
CA TYR A 63 3.76 -6.85 -4.70
C TYR A 63 3.22 -8.24 -5.06
N PRO A 64 3.97 -9.35 -4.89
CA PRO A 64 3.44 -10.70 -5.14
C PRO A 64 2.21 -11.02 -4.27
N VAL A 65 2.23 -10.67 -2.99
CA VAL A 65 1.08 -10.87 -2.08
C VAL A 65 -0.11 -10.02 -2.50
N LEU A 66 0.11 -8.71 -2.76
CA LEU A 66 -0.96 -7.82 -3.23
C LEU A 66 -1.53 -8.29 -4.56
N LYS A 67 -0.69 -8.78 -5.48
CA LYS A 67 -1.11 -9.34 -6.76
C LYS A 67 -1.97 -10.58 -6.58
N GLU A 68 -1.60 -11.49 -5.69
CA GLU A 68 -2.39 -12.70 -5.43
C GLU A 68 -3.78 -12.37 -4.88
N VAL A 69 -3.85 -11.45 -3.91
CA VAL A 69 -5.12 -10.95 -3.36
C VAL A 69 -5.90 -10.17 -4.41
N TRP A 70 -5.24 -9.37 -5.24
CA TRP A 70 -5.89 -8.56 -6.27
C TRP A 70 -6.57 -9.41 -7.35
N LYS A 71 -6.06 -10.61 -7.68
CA LYS A 71 -6.65 -11.48 -8.71
C LYS A 71 -8.16 -11.70 -8.51
N ILE A 72 -8.62 -11.89 -7.27
CA ILE A 72 -10.05 -12.08 -6.96
C ILE A 72 -10.89 -10.80 -7.11
N TYR A 73 -10.25 -9.63 -7.14
CA TYR A 73 -10.91 -8.34 -7.31
C TYR A 73 -10.54 -7.63 -8.62
N SER A 74 -9.85 -8.31 -9.53
CA SER A 74 -9.32 -7.76 -10.78
C SER A 74 -10.39 -7.17 -11.70
N SER A 75 -11.64 -7.60 -11.57
CA SER A 75 -12.78 -7.04 -12.30
C SER A 75 -13.28 -5.69 -11.76
N LYS A 76 -12.90 -5.32 -10.54
CA LYS A 76 -13.38 -4.12 -9.83
C LYS A 76 -12.29 -3.09 -9.57
N PHE A 77 -11.05 -3.54 -9.41
CA PHE A 77 -9.93 -2.68 -9.07
C PHE A 77 -8.76 -2.91 -10.02
N THR A 78 -7.93 -1.87 -10.17
CA THR A 78 -6.64 -1.97 -10.88
C THR A 78 -5.53 -1.98 -9.85
N LEU A 79 -4.61 -2.95 -9.92
CA LEU A 79 -3.41 -2.94 -9.11
C LEU A 79 -2.36 -2.06 -9.79
N TRP A 80 -1.99 -0.96 -9.15
CA TRP A 80 -0.95 -0.06 -9.64
C TRP A 80 0.39 -0.37 -8.99
N SER A 81 1.45 -0.28 -9.80
CA SER A 81 2.83 -0.29 -9.33
C SER A 81 3.60 0.75 -10.13
N HIS A 82 4.39 1.58 -9.44
CA HIS A 82 5.23 2.64 -10.01
C HIS A 82 4.54 3.61 -10.99
N GLN A 83 3.21 3.78 -10.93
CA GLN A 83 2.53 4.80 -11.72
C GLN A 83 2.63 6.18 -11.06
N SER A 84 3.08 7.18 -11.82
CA SER A 84 2.97 8.57 -11.40
C SER A 84 1.50 9.01 -11.44
N LEU A 85 0.99 9.52 -10.32
CA LEU A 85 -0.32 10.17 -10.28
C LEU A 85 -0.12 11.65 -10.57
N ASN A 86 -0.68 12.10 -11.69
CA ASN A 86 -0.79 13.51 -12.03
C ASN A 86 -2.26 13.93 -11.85
N CYS A 87 -2.63 14.34 -10.63
CA CYS A 87 -3.98 14.85 -10.37
C CYS A 87 -4.13 16.30 -10.88
N ASP A 88 -3.13 17.17 -10.65
CA ASP A 88 -3.04 18.54 -11.19
C ASP A 88 -1.59 19.11 -11.06
N GLN A 89 -1.36 20.40 -11.41
CA GLN A 89 -0.05 21.06 -11.28
C GLN A 89 0.46 21.23 -9.82
N LYS A 90 -0.32 20.88 -8.80
CA LYS A 90 0.02 21.05 -7.38
C LYS A 90 0.06 19.73 -6.59
N LEU A 91 -0.61 18.69 -7.06
CA LEU A 91 -0.73 17.37 -6.44
C LEU A 91 -0.36 16.32 -7.47
N SER A 92 0.95 16.26 -7.74
CA SER A 92 1.59 15.24 -8.56
C SER A 92 2.59 14.49 -7.70
N GLY A 93 2.59 13.16 -7.77
CA GLY A 93 3.52 12.34 -7.00
C GLY A 93 3.41 10.86 -7.34
N TYR A 94 4.40 10.09 -6.94
CA TYR A 94 4.28 8.64 -6.94
C TYR A 94 3.57 8.25 -5.64
N PRO A 95 2.45 7.51 -5.69
CA PRO A 95 1.91 6.87 -4.51
C PRO A 95 2.96 5.87 -4.02
N ASN A 96 3.79 6.33 -3.10
CA ASN A 96 4.73 5.49 -2.37
C ASN A 96 3.98 5.00 -1.14
N ILE A 97 3.99 3.69 -0.93
CA ILE A 97 3.46 3.06 0.29
C ILE A 97 4.43 3.37 1.44
N TYR A 98 4.22 4.52 2.08
CA TYR A 98 4.75 4.88 3.38
C TYR A 98 3.67 5.56 4.22
#